data_AF-A0AAJ1TQ15-F1
#
_entry.id   AF-A0AAJ1TQ15-F1
#
_cell.length_a   1.000
_cell.length_b   1.000
_cell.length_c   1.000
_cell.angle_alpha   90.00
_cell.angle_beta   90.00
_cell.angle_gamma   90.00
#
_symmetry.space_group_name_H-M   'P 1'
#
loop_
_entity.id
_entity.type
_entity.pdbx_description
1 polymer ?
#
loop_
_entity_poly.entity_id
_entity_poly.type
_entity_poly.pdbx_seq_one_letter_code
_entity_poly.pdbx_strand_id
1 'polypeptide(L)'
;MNVGYVSAFAALSGSAIGALASLATTWMTQRFQDRAQRLAQTLGRRERLYDDFIDEASRLFGDAFTHQLEDPSKMVGLYAIRSKLMLFASPCIIAESDVVMERIAKAYQADLAGFETGEHVEGDRVDVLRGFAEACRAELSLA
;
A
#
# COMPACT_ATOMS: atom_id res chain seq x y z
N MET A 1 24.64 5.92 -64.72
CA MET A 1 23.84 6.26 -63.52
C MET A 1 24.44 7.48 -62.86
N ASN A 2 23.66 8.55 -62.66
CA ASN A 2 24.16 9.82 -62.10
C ASN A 2 24.38 9.70 -60.58
N VAL A 3 25.55 10.12 -60.11
CA VAL A 3 26.00 10.01 -58.70
C VAL A 3 25.01 10.65 -57.70
N GLY A 4 24.24 11.64 -58.14
CA GLY A 4 23.19 12.30 -57.35
C GLY A 4 22.03 11.40 -56.95
N TYR A 5 21.65 10.40 -57.76
CA TYR A 5 20.57 9.46 -57.40
C TYR A 5 21.00 8.50 -56.29
N VAL A 6 22.24 8.02 -56.33
CA VAL A 6 22.80 7.13 -55.30
C VAL A 6 22.91 7.88 -53.97
N SER A 7 23.33 9.15 -54.00
CA SER A 7 23.44 9.98 -52.80
C SER A 7 22.09 10.34 -52.19
N ALA A 8 21.08 10.67 -53.01
CA ALA A 8 19.72 10.96 -52.52
C ALA A 8 19.06 9.73 -51.89
N PHE A 9 19.25 8.55 -52.49
CA PHE A 9 18.72 7.30 -51.95
C PHE A 9 19.41 6.89 -50.64
N ALA A 10 20.73 7.10 -50.54
CA ALA A 10 21.48 6.88 -49.30
C ALA A 10 21.01 7.81 -48.17
N ALA A 11 20.80 9.10 -48.46
CA ALA A 11 20.29 10.07 -47.50
C ALA A 11 18.87 9.73 -47.01
N LEU A 12 17.97 9.36 -47.94
CA LEU A 12 16.60 8.93 -47.61
C LEU A 12 16.62 7.65 -46.77
N SER A 13 17.47 6.68 -47.12
CA SER A 13 17.61 5.42 -46.36
C SER A 13 18.11 5.68 -44.94
N GLY A 14 19.10 6.56 -44.76
CA GLY A 14 19.58 6.99 -43.44
C GLY A 14 18.49 7.64 -42.60
N SER A 15 17.69 8.54 -43.19
CA SER A 15 16.57 9.19 -42.49
C SER A 15 15.43 8.23 -42.14
N ALA A 16 15.12 7.27 -43.01
CA ALA A 16 14.07 6.29 -42.76
C ALA A 16 14.45 5.35 -41.61
N ILE A 17 15.70 4.88 -41.59
CA ILE A 17 16.23 4.07 -40.49
C ILE A 17 16.24 4.89 -39.19
N GLY A 18 16.69 6.15 -39.24
CA GLY A 18 16.68 7.04 -38.07
C GLY A 18 15.28 7.31 -37.51
N ALA A 19 14.27 7.49 -38.39
CA ALA A 19 12.88 7.67 -38.00
C ALA A 19 12.30 6.39 -37.38
N LEU A 20 12.54 5.23 -37.99
CA LEU A 20 12.09 3.94 -37.45
C LEU A 20 12.75 3.63 -36.11
N ALA A 21 14.05 3.90 -35.96
CA ALA A 21 14.75 3.77 -34.70
C ALA A 21 14.14 4.70 -33.63
N SER A 22 13.86 5.95 -33.97
CA SER A 22 13.24 6.92 -33.05
C SER A 22 11.84 6.48 -32.60
N LEU A 23 11.02 5.95 -33.52
CA LEU A 23 9.71 5.40 -33.19
C LEU A 23 9.81 4.16 -32.31
N ALA A 24 10.75 3.26 -32.61
CA ALA A 24 11.00 2.05 -31.82
C ALA A 24 11.47 2.41 -30.40
N THR A 25 12.41 3.35 -30.27
CA THR A 25 12.88 3.85 -28.97
C THR A 25 11.74 4.51 -28.20
N THR A 26 10.95 5.39 -28.85
CA THR A 26 9.82 6.06 -28.20
C THR A 26 8.80 5.06 -27.69
N TRP A 27 8.42 4.07 -28.50
CA TRP A 27 7.48 3.03 -28.09
C TRP A 27 8.02 2.19 -26.94
N MET A 28 9.30 1.82 -26.99
CA MET A 28 9.94 1.06 -25.93
C MET A 28 9.98 1.85 -24.61
N THR A 29 10.39 3.11 -24.67
CA THR A 29 10.44 4.02 -23.52
C THR A 29 9.04 4.25 -22.94
N GLN A 30 8.05 4.57 -23.77
CA GLN A 30 6.66 4.73 -23.34
C GLN A 30 6.14 3.48 -22.65
N ARG A 31 6.40 2.30 -23.22
CA ARG A 31 5.96 1.03 -22.63
C ARG A 31 6.60 0.75 -21.27
N PHE A 32 7.87 1.10 -21.08
CA PHE A 32 8.51 1.00 -19.76
C PHE A 32 7.95 2.02 -18.77
N GLN A 33 7.79 3.27 -19.20
CA GLN A 33 7.23 4.34 -18.36
C GLN A 33 5.79 4.03 -17.92
N ASP A 34 4.94 3.56 -18.83
CA ASP A 34 3.57 3.18 -18.53
C ASP A 34 3.50 2.04 -17.50
N ARG A 35 4.39 1.04 -17.62
CA ARG A 35 4.46 -0.07 -16.66
C ARG A 35 4.91 0.41 -15.29
N ALA A 36 5.99 1.21 -15.25
CA ALA A 36 6.50 1.77 -14.01
C ALA A 36 5.46 2.67 -13.32
N GLN A 37 4.74 3.50 -14.09
CA GLN A 37 3.71 4.38 -13.57
C GLN A 37 2.51 3.61 -13.02
N ARG A 38 2.06 2.54 -13.70
CA ARG A 38 0.99 1.68 -13.19
C ARG A 38 1.37 0.99 -11.88
N LEU A 39 2.59 0.48 -11.79
CA LEU A 39 3.11 -0.12 -10.55
C LEU A 39 3.18 0.90 -9.42
N ALA A 40 3.71 2.10 -9.69
CA ALA A 40 3.78 3.19 -8.71
C ALA A 40 2.38 3.62 -8.23
N GLN A 41 1.38 3.68 -9.12
CA GLN A 41 0.00 3.99 -8.74
C GLN A 41 -0.63 2.90 -7.87
N THR A 42 -0.38 1.62 -8.18
CA THR A 42 -0.89 0.51 -7.35
C THR A 42 -0.23 0.48 -5.98
N LEU A 43 1.07 0.77 -5.89
CA LEU A 43 1.80 0.84 -4.63
C LEU A 43 1.35 2.02 -3.78
N GLY A 44 1.29 3.22 -4.36
CA GLY A 44 0.85 4.41 -3.63
C GLY A 44 -0.61 4.33 -3.17
N ARG A 45 -1.46 3.53 -3.84
CA ARG A 45 -2.82 3.27 -3.36
C ARG A 45 -2.85 2.34 -2.15
N ARG A 46 -1.99 1.32 -2.12
CA ARG A 46 -1.87 0.39 -1.00
C ARG A 46 -1.28 1.05 0.23
N GLU A 47 -0.19 1.81 0.04
CA GLU A 47 0.49 2.57 1.09
C GLU A 47 -0.50 3.48 1.83
N ARG A 48 -1.29 4.28 1.09
CA ARG A 48 -2.34 5.11 1.70
C ARG A 48 -3.38 4.32 2.50
N LEU A 49 -3.79 3.15 2.04
CA LEU A 49 -4.76 2.32 2.78
C LEU A 49 -4.13 1.70 4.04
N TYR A 50 -2.82 1.42 4.02
CA TYR A 50 -2.09 0.95 5.20
C TYR A 50 -1.97 2.06 6.24
N ASP A 51 -1.63 3.27 5.80
CA ASP A 51 -1.59 4.46 6.65
C ASP A 51 -2.96 4.75 7.27
N ASP A 52 -4.03 4.83 6.44
CA ASP A 52 -5.40 5.05 6.92
C ASP A 52 -5.80 4.02 8.00
N PHE A 53 -5.45 2.74 7.79
CA PHE A 53 -5.78 1.67 8.73
C PHE A 53 -5.00 1.82 10.05
N ILE A 54 -3.70 2.12 9.97
CA ILE A 54 -2.83 2.33 11.13
C ILE A 54 -3.32 3.51 11.96
N ASP A 55 -3.66 4.63 11.32
CA ASP A 55 -4.14 5.83 12.01
C ASP A 55 -5.46 5.56 12.74
N GLU A 56 -6.44 4.96 12.06
CA GLU A 56 -7.74 4.68 12.65
C GLU A 56 -7.66 3.61 13.76
N ALA A 57 -6.85 2.57 13.55
CA ALA A 57 -6.61 1.53 14.56
C ALA A 57 -5.92 2.11 15.80
N SER A 58 -4.89 2.94 15.63
CA SER A 58 -4.18 3.59 16.72
C SER A 58 -5.10 4.51 17.52
N ARG A 59 -5.94 5.28 16.82
CA ARG A 59 -6.94 6.16 17.45
C ARG A 59 -7.92 5.38 18.32
N LEU A 60 -8.48 4.28 17.80
CA LEU A 60 -9.43 3.45 18.54
C LEU A 60 -8.77 2.67 19.68
N PHE A 61 -7.55 2.18 19.48
CA PHE A 61 -6.80 1.53 20.53
C PHE A 61 -6.48 2.50 21.68
N GLY A 62 -6.06 3.74 21.36
CA GLY A 62 -5.86 4.81 22.33
C GLY A 62 -7.14 5.18 23.10
N ASP A 63 -8.27 5.30 22.39
CA ASP A 63 -9.58 5.60 22.99
C ASP A 63 -10.04 4.52 23.97
N ALA A 64 -9.71 3.24 23.71
CA ALA A 64 -10.07 2.12 24.56
C ALA A 64 -9.41 2.13 25.95
N PHE A 65 -8.31 2.87 26.15
CA PHE A 65 -7.69 3.01 27.48
C PHE A 65 -8.53 3.84 28.45
N THR A 66 -9.29 4.80 27.93
CA THR A 66 -10.07 5.75 28.73
C THR A 66 -11.57 5.54 28.65
N HIS A 67 -12.05 4.79 27.65
CA HIS A 67 -13.46 4.62 27.38
C HIS A 67 -13.80 3.16 27.09
N GLN A 68 -15.00 2.74 27.49
CA GLN A 68 -15.62 1.51 26.98
C GLN A 68 -16.25 1.76 25.60
N LEU A 69 -16.54 0.69 24.86
CA LEU A 69 -17.23 0.81 23.57
C LEU A 69 -18.72 1.08 23.77
N GLU A 70 -19.06 2.32 24.11
CA GLU A 70 -20.45 2.77 24.31
C GLU A 70 -21.20 2.95 22.98
N ASP A 71 -20.48 3.39 21.93
CA ASP A 71 -21.02 3.57 20.58
C ASP A 71 -20.30 2.63 19.59
N PRO A 72 -20.97 1.58 19.08
CA PRO A 72 -20.39 0.66 18.11
C PRO A 72 -20.08 1.34 16.77
N SER A 73 -20.65 2.53 16.48
CA SER A 73 -20.37 3.30 15.27
C SER A 73 -18.90 3.72 15.18
N LYS A 74 -18.18 3.79 16.32
CA LYS A 74 -16.74 4.05 16.37
C LYS A 74 -15.92 3.05 15.54
N MET A 75 -16.36 1.80 15.43
CA MET A 75 -15.64 0.74 14.68
C MET A 75 -15.94 0.76 13.17
N VAL A 76 -16.94 1.53 12.71
CA VAL A 76 -17.36 1.54 11.31
C VAL A 76 -16.26 2.07 10.39
N GLY A 77 -15.51 3.09 10.83
CA GLY A 77 -14.37 3.64 10.10
C GLY A 77 -13.31 2.57 9.82
N LEU A 78 -12.89 1.88 10.89
CA LEU A 78 -11.91 0.79 10.81
C LEU A 78 -12.40 -0.37 9.93
N TYR A 79 -13.67 -0.78 10.07
CA TYR A 79 -14.28 -1.80 9.22
C TYR A 79 -14.32 -1.40 7.73
N ALA A 80 -14.62 -0.13 7.44
CA ALA A 80 -14.65 0.38 6.08
C ALA A 80 -13.26 0.36 5.43
N ILE A 81 -12.21 0.72 6.19
CA ILE A 81 -10.83 0.66 5.70
C ILE A 81 -10.43 -0.80 5.45
N ARG A 82 -10.72 -1.71 6.39
CA ARG A 82 -10.50 -3.15 6.19
C ARG A 82 -11.19 -3.68 4.93
N SER A 83 -12.44 -3.27 4.68
CA SER A 83 -13.19 -3.67 3.50
C SER A 83 -12.54 -3.18 2.20
N LYS A 84 -11.89 -2.00 2.23
CA LYS A 84 -11.09 -1.52 1.09
C LYS A 84 -9.77 -2.30 0.94
N LEU A 85 -9.13 -2.73 2.04
CA LEU A 85 -7.94 -3.59 1.99
C LEU A 85 -8.23 -4.89 1.25
N MET A 86 -9.41 -5.50 1.44
CA MET A 86 -9.81 -6.73 0.73
C MET A 86 -9.79 -6.61 -0.80
N LEU A 87 -9.85 -5.40 -1.35
CA LEU A 87 -9.82 -5.16 -2.80
C LEU A 87 -8.41 -5.11 -3.37
N PHE A 88 -7.40 -4.77 -2.56
CA PHE A 88 -6.08 -4.39 -3.06
C PHE A 88 -4.90 -5.07 -2.35
N ALA A 89 -5.06 -5.48 -1.09
CA ALA A 89 -4.01 -6.05 -0.26
C ALA A 89 -3.96 -7.59 -0.35
N SER A 90 -2.84 -8.17 0.06
CA SER A 90 -2.67 -9.62 0.15
C SER A 90 -3.51 -10.26 1.25
N PRO A 91 -3.80 -11.58 1.15
CA PRO A 91 -4.51 -12.31 2.19
C PRO A 91 -3.87 -12.23 3.58
N CYS A 92 -2.54 -12.11 3.65
CA CYS A 92 -1.81 -11.97 4.91
C CYS A 92 -2.14 -10.64 5.60
N ILE A 93 -2.15 -9.52 4.86
CA ILE A 93 -2.53 -8.20 5.39
C ILE A 93 -4.00 -8.20 5.86
N ILE A 94 -4.88 -8.87 5.11
CA ILE A 94 -6.30 -8.99 5.50
C ILE A 94 -6.42 -9.76 6.82
N ALA A 95 -5.73 -10.89 6.97
CA ALA A 95 -5.74 -11.66 8.21
C ALA A 95 -5.19 -10.86 9.40
N GLU A 96 -4.09 -10.14 9.23
CA GLU A 96 -3.54 -9.30 10.29
C GLU A 96 -4.47 -8.13 10.64
N SER A 97 -5.20 -7.59 9.67
CA SER A 97 -6.21 -6.55 9.94
C SER A 97 -7.38 -7.08 10.78
N ASP A 98 -7.78 -8.34 10.61
CA ASP A 98 -8.78 -9.00 11.47
C ASP A 98 -8.30 -9.11 12.91
N VAL A 99 -7.03 -9.53 13.09
CA VAL A 99 -6.39 -9.64 14.40
C VAL A 99 -6.36 -8.28 15.10
N VAL A 100 -6.00 -7.21 14.39
CA VAL A 100 -6.02 -5.84 14.92
C VAL A 100 -7.43 -5.45 15.38
N MET A 101 -8.45 -5.66 14.53
CA MET A 101 -9.83 -5.32 14.87
C MET A 101 -10.33 -6.09 16.10
N GLU A 102 -9.99 -7.38 16.22
CA GLU A 102 -10.33 -8.20 17.38
C GLU A 102 -9.64 -7.70 18.66
N ARG A 103 -8.35 -7.35 18.57
CA ARG A 103 -7.57 -6.81 19.70
C ARG A 103 -8.14 -5.48 20.19
N ILE A 104 -8.53 -4.59 19.28
CA ILE A 104 -9.18 -3.31 19.62
C ILE A 104 -10.55 -3.55 20.28
N ALA A 105 -11.36 -4.44 19.73
CA ALA A 105 -12.66 -4.79 20.33
C ALA A 105 -12.50 -5.35 21.75
N LYS A 106 -11.48 -6.20 21.97
CA LYS A 106 -11.13 -6.72 23.30
C LYS A 106 -10.61 -5.63 24.25
N ALA A 107 -9.83 -4.67 23.74
CA ALA A 107 -9.31 -3.55 24.53
C ALA A 107 -10.45 -2.73 25.14
N TYR A 108 -11.50 -2.43 24.38
CA TYR A 108 -12.68 -1.72 24.88
C TYR A 108 -13.50 -2.49 25.94
N GLN A 109 -13.34 -3.81 26.01
CA GLN A 109 -14.02 -4.67 26.99
C GLN A 109 -13.16 -4.90 28.23
N ALA A 110 -11.85 -4.68 28.12
CA ALA A 110 -10.93 -4.82 29.23
C ALA A 110 -11.00 -3.56 30.11
N ASP A 111 -10.99 -3.75 31.43
CA ASP A 111 -10.75 -2.65 32.36
C ASP A 111 -9.27 -2.28 32.29
N LEU A 112 -8.93 -1.39 31.35
CA LEU A 112 -7.57 -0.94 31.08
C LEU A 112 -7.10 0.17 32.02
N ALA A 113 -7.92 0.59 32.99
CA ALA A 113 -7.55 1.64 33.95
C ALA A 113 -6.30 1.29 34.79
N GLY A 114 -5.93 0.00 34.88
CA GLY A 114 -4.73 -0.46 35.58
C GLY A 114 -3.40 -0.26 34.83
N PHE A 115 -3.40 0.16 33.56
CA PHE A 115 -2.20 0.28 32.73
C PHE A 115 -1.17 1.29 33.25
N GLU A 116 -1.61 2.30 34.03
CA GLU A 116 -0.72 3.30 34.62
C GLU A 116 0.26 2.72 35.67
N THR A 117 -0.01 1.50 36.18
CA THR A 117 0.73 0.95 37.33
C THR A 117 1.98 0.14 36.94
N GLY A 118 2.28 -0.02 35.64
CA GLY A 118 3.52 -0.68 35.19
C GLY A 118 3.64 -2.16 35.58
N GLU A 119 2.52 -2.82 35.89
CA GLU A 119 2.51 -4.26 36.13
C GLU A 119 2.66 -4.96 34.78
N HIS A 120 3.70 -5.80 34.65
CA HIS A 120 4.14 -6.48 33.43
C HIS A 120 2.95 -6.99 32.59
N VAL A 121 2.54 -6.16 31.62
CA VAL A 121 1.56 -6.55 30.63
C VAL A 121 2.31 -7.44 29.63
N GLU A 122 2.00 -8.73 29.70
CA GLU A 122 2.53 -9.80 28.86
C GLU A 122 2.67 -9.33 27.39
N GLY A 123 3.88 -9.48 26.84
CA GLY A 123 4.39 -8.77 25.65
C GLY A 123 3.63 -8.93 24.32
N ASP A 124 2.50 -9.65 24.31
CA ASP A 124 1.58 -9.73 23.18
C ASP A 124 0.57 -8.56 23.12
N ARG A 125 0.36 -7.86 24.25
CA ARG A 125 -0.54 -6.69 24.33
C ARG A 125 0.15 -5.34 24.05
N VAL A 126 1.47 -5.33 23.91
CA VAL A 126 2.29 -4.10 23.83
C VAL A 126 2.31 -3.49 22.42
N ASP A 127 1.97 -4.25 21.38
CA ASP A 127 1.90 -3.71 20.02
C ASP A 127 0.79 -4.38 19.21
N VAL A 128 -0.37 -3.74 19.21
CA VAL A 128 -1.56 -4.19 18.46
C VAL A 128 -1.30 -4.23 16.96
N LEU A 129 -0.43 -3.35 16.44
CA LEU A 129 -0.23 -3.16 15.01
C LEU A 129 1.00 -3.89 14.44
N ARG A 130 1.87 -4.46 15.28
CA ARG A 130 3.10 -5.13 14.84
C ARG A 130 2.90 -6.11 13.68
N GLY A 131 1.99 -7.08 13.82
CA GLY A 131 1.77 -8.10 12.80
C GLY A 131 1.28 -7.49 11.47
N PHE A 132 0.37 -6.53 11.55
CA PHE A 132 -0.11 -5.77 10.39
C PHE A 132 1.02 -4.98 9.72
N ALA A 133 1.84 -4.26 10.48
CA ALA A 133 2.96 -3.48 9.96
C ALA A 133 4.05 -4.37 9.32
N GLU A 134 4.32 -5.54 9.90
CA GLU A 134 5.24 -6.53 9.33
C GLU A 134 4.72 -7.09 8.01
N ALA A 135 3.42 -7.42 7.93
CA ALA A 135 2.79 -7.88 6.70
C ALA A 135 2.80 -6.79 5.61
N CYS A 136 2.53 -5.53 5.97
CA CYS A 136 2.62 -4.40 5.05
C CYS A 136 4.05 -4.22 4.53
N ARG A 137 5.06 -4.28 5.40
CA ARG A 137 6.48 -4.18 5.00
C ARG A 137 6.87 -5.31 4.06
N ALA A 138 6.44 -6.54 4.35
CA ALA A 138 6.70 -7.69 3.49
C ALA A 138 6.12 -7.47 2.09
N GLU A 139 4.87 -7.02 2.00
CA GLU A 139 4.22 -6.79 0.69
C GLU A 139 4.86 -5.65 -0.10
N LEU A 140 5.20 -4.54 0.56
CA LEU A 140 5.86 -3.41 -0.09
C LEU A 140 7.28 -3.74 -0.55
N SER A 141 7.97 -4.68 0.12
CA SER A 141 9.30 -5.14 -0.31
C SER A 141 9.30 -6.08 -1.52
N LEU A 142 8.14 -6.64 -1.88
CA LEU A 142 7.98 -7.58 -3.00
C LEU A 142 7.57 -6.90 -4.33
N ALA A 143 7.32 -5.59 -4.30
CA ALA A 143 6.82 -4.81 -5.42
C ALA A 143 7.90 -3.95 -6.08
#